data_AF-A0A6T6CRL7-F1
#
_entry.id   AF-A0A6T6CRL7-F1
#
_cell.length_a   1.000
_cell.length_b   1.000
_cell.length_c   1.000
_cell.angle_alpha   90.00
_cell.angle_beta   90.00
_cell.angle_gamma   90.00
#
_symmetry.space_group_name_H-M   'P 1'
#
loop_
_entity.id
_entity.type
_entity.pdbx_description
1 polymer ?
#
loop_
_entity_poly.entity_id
_entity_poly.type
_entity_poly.pdbx_seq_one_letter_code
_entity_poly.pdbx_strand_id
1 'polypeptide(L)'
;MSSVVNLPSTTPFRRKPGCGRCCKFCQAIHCCRCGGLRDEIIRRNVTEKLRPGGFFIGTTADASVLVRKLRAVEGLVFYNSLYKVVFEEKFKKKAFPKGEPYGIEYRFTLDESVEDCPEFIVHWPSFVALAKQYGLENIMAANFHDFYEMFAQEGSPELDLFKHMKAVDENGTISPEQWDAIYLYMAFSFRKVGNPSAGLDESTIRPLHPHPQLTEDNIVVMQAPPVPAPSSPSPVVPGPTSQDTPRRSNSASIRNIID
;
A
#
# COMPACT_ATOMS: atom_id res chain seq x y z
N MET A 1 -27.17 -16.61 -38.36
CA MET A 1 -27.24 -17.39 -37.11
C MET A 1 -26.38 -16.69 -36.08
N SER A 2 -26.98 -15.71 -35.39
CA SER A 2 -26.36 -15.03 -34.23
C SER A 2 -26.58 -15.89 -33.01
N SER A 3 -25.54 -16.15 -32.23
CA SER A 3 -25.66 -16.74 -30.90
C SER A 3 -25.21 -15.72 -29.87
N VAL A 4 -26.20 -14.98 -29.38
CA VAL A 4 -26.13 -14.10 -28.21
C VAL A 4 -26.14 -15.00 -26.97
N VAL A 5 -25.07 -15.00 -26.19
CA VAL A 5 -25.07 -15.68 -24.88
C VAL A 5 -25.60 -14.71 -23.84
N ASN A 6 -26.84 -14.96 -23.42
CA ASN A 6 -27.54 -14.25 -22.36
C ASN A 6 -26.80 -14.40 -21.02
N LEU A 7 -26.41 -13.28 -20.41
CA LEU A 7 -26.05 -13.20 -19.00
C LEU A 7 -27.34 -13.05 -18.18
N PRO A 8 -27.49 -13.78 -17.04
CA PRO A 8 -28.63 -13.57 -16.16
C PRO A 8 -28.50 -12.19 -15.49
N SER A 9 -29.55 -11.40 -15.66
CA SER A 9 -29.75 -10.12 -15.00
C SER A 9 -30.07 -10.32 -13.51
N THR A 10 -29.63 -9.35 -12.71
CA THR A 10 -30.08 -9.07 -11.34
C THR A 10 -29.62 -9.99 -10.20
N THR A 11 -28.47 -9.64 -9.61
CA THR A 11 -28.38 -9.54 -8.15
C THR A 11 -27.96 -8.12 -7.79
N PRO A 12 -28.73 -7.38 -6.96
CA PRO A 12 -28.42 -5.99 -6.67
C PRO A 12 -27.20 -5.94 -5.74
N PHE A 13 -26.14 -5.29 -6.21
CA PHE A 13 -24.98 -4.90 -5.42
C PHE A 13 -25.48 -4.06 -4.24
N ARG A 14 -25.56 -4.65 -3.05
CA ARG A 14 -26.08 -3.97 -1.86
C ARG A 14 -25.07 -2.89 -1.45
N ARG A 15 -25.46 -1.64 -1.72
CA ARG A 15 -24.70 -0.41 -1.43
C ARG A 15 -24.35 -0.37 0.07
N LYS A 16 -23.06 -0.32 0.40
CA LYS A 16 -22.62 0.32 1.65
C LYS A 16 -22.48 1.83 1.37
N PRO A 17 -23.02 2.72 2.21
CA PRO A 17 -22.78 4.15 2.08
C PRO A 17 -21.28 4.44 2.29
N GLY A 18 -20.65 5.19 1.39
CA GLY A 18 -19.28 5.72 1.57
C GLY A 18 -18.19 5.19 0.62
N CYS A 19 -18.46 4.18 -0.22
CA CYS A 19 -17.49 3.70 -1.20
C CYS A 19 -17.86 4.20 -2.60
N GLY A 20 -17.23 5.30 -3.01
CA GLY A 20 -17.28 5.81 -4.37
C GLY A 20 -16.75 4.79 -5.38
N ARG A 21 -17.34 4.83 -6.57
CA ARG A 21 -17.10 3.99 -7.76
C ARG A 21 -15.60 3.77 -8.05
N CYS A 22 -15.23 2.55 -8.46
CA CYS A 22 -14.34 2.24 -9.59
C CYS A 22 -14.25 0.72 -9.78
N CYS A 23 -14.82 0.22 -10.87
CA CYS A 23 -14.66 -1.17 -11.32
C CYS A 23 -14.51 -1.14 -12.84
N LYS A 24 -13.25 -1.20 -13.33
CA LYS A 24 -12.77 -2.05 -14.44
C LYS A 24 -11.23 -2.13 -14.36
N PHE A 25 -10.70 -3.35 -14.35
CA PHE A 25 -9.26 -3.72 -14.42
C PHE A 25 -8.34 -3.30 -13.25
N CYS A 26 -7.22 -4.03 -13.13
CA CYS A 26 -6.35 -4.22 -11.94
C CYS A 26 -5.74 -2.98 -11.25
N GLN A 27 -6.04 -1.75 -11.70
CA GLN A 27 -5.61 -0.51 -11.05
C GLN A 27 -6.25 -0.31 -9.65
N ALA A 28 -7.30 -1.06 -9.30
CA ALA A 28 -8.04 -0.85 -8.05
C ALA A 28 -7.32 -1.23 -6.73
N ILE A 29 -6.12 -1.85 -6.78
CA ILE A 29 -5.44 -2.27 -5.55
C ILE A 29 -4.99 -1.06 -4.72
N HIS A 30 -4.38 -0.06 -5.38
CA HIS A 30 -3.94 1.15 -4.69
C HIS A 30 -5.13 2.07 -4.33
N CYS A 31 -6.31 1.92 -4.94
CA CYS A 31 -7.50 2.68 -4.54
C CYS A 31 -8.09 2.18 -3.21
N CYS A 32 -7.70 1.00 -2.74
CA CYS A 32 -8.26 0.40 -1.53
C CYS A 32 -7.52 0.85 -0.27
N ARG A 33 -8.20 1.68 0.53
CA ARG A 33 -7.71 2.17 1.83
C ARG A 33 -7.43 1.06 2.85
N CYS A 34 -8.34 0.10 2.98
CA CYS A 34 -8.28 -0.90 4.05
C CYS A 34 -7.88 -2.29 3.53
N GLY A 35 -7.18 -3.04 4.38
CA GLY A 35 -6.77 -4.42 4.08
C GLY A 35 -7.94 -5.36 3.81
N GLY A 36 -9.07 -5.18 4.50
CA GLY A 36 -10.27 -6.01 4.30
C GLY A 36 -10.90 -5.89 2.91
N LEU A 37 -10.83 -4.72 2.26
CA LEU A 37 -11.28 -4.58 0.87
C LEU A 37 -10.32 -5.25 -0.11
N ARG A 38 -9.01 -5.17 0.14
CA ARG A 38 -7.99 -5.87 -0.68
C ARG A 38 -8.18 -7.39 -0.57
N ASP A 39 -8.44 -7.88 0.64
CA ASP A 39 -8.79 -9.27 0.92
C ASP A 39 -10.03 -9.71 0.13
N GLU A 40 -11.11 -8.91 0.17
CA GLU A 40 -12.34 -9.21 -0.55
C GLU A 40 -12.13 -9.24 -2.08
N ILE A 41 -11.31 -8.34 -2.63
CA ILE A 41 -10.95 -8.32 -4.05
C ILE A 41 -10.20 -9.59 -4.43
N ILE A 42 -9.14 -9.95 -3.69
CA ILE A 42 -8.36 -11.16 -3.96
C ILE A 42 -9.27 -12.39 -3.86
N ARG A 43 -10.13 -12.45 -2.84
CA ARG A 43 -11.01 -13.59 -2.63
C ARG A 43 -12.08 -13.71 -3.73
N ARG A 44 -12.97 -12.72 -3.85
CA ARG A 44 -14.17 -12.78 -4.73
C ARG A 44 -13.84 -12.63 -6.20
N ASN A 45 -12.94 -11.70 -6.54
CA ASN A 45 -12.73 -11.31 -7.93
C ASN A 45 -11.64 -12.16 -8.59
N VAL A 46 -10.64 -12.59 -7.81
CA VAL A 46 -9.52 -13.38 -8.33
C VAL A 46 -9.73 -14.85 -8.02
N THR A 47 -9.66 -15.25 -6.75
CA THR A 47 -9.47 -16.67 -6.41
C THR A 47 -10.72 -17.52 -6.63
N GLU A 48 -11.92 -16.99 -6.42
CA GLU A 48 -13.18 -17.69 -6.71
C GLU A 48 -13.40 -17.91 -8.23
N LYS A 49 -12.75 -17.12 -9.09
CA LYS A 49 -12.94 -17.17 -10.55
C LYS A 49 -11.77 -17.79 -11.29
N LEU A 50 -10.58 -17.78 -10.71
CA LEU A 50 -9.38 -18.31 -11.32
C LEU A 50 -9.31 -19.83 -11.13
N ARG A 51 -9.05 -20.57 -12.22
CA ARG A 51 -8.79 -22.01 -12.15
C ARG A 51 -7.38 -22.27 -11.61
N PRO A 52 -7.12 -23.43 -10.98
CA PRO A 52 -5.75 -23.84 -10.65
C PRO A 52 -4.85 -23.78 -11.89
N GLY A 53 -3.64 -23.23 -11.74
CA GLY A 53 -2.70 -22.95 -12.83
C GLY A 53 -2.98 -21.65 -13.61
N GLY A 54 -4.10 -20.96 -13.35
CA GLY A 54 -4.39 -19.66 -13.96
C GLY A 54 -3.55 -18.54 -13.38
N PHE A 55 -3.41 -17.45 -14.15
CA PHE A 55 -2.63 -16.27 -13.77
C PHE A 55 -3.51 -15.08 -13.39
N PHE A 56 -3.14 -14.41 -12.31
CA PHE A 56 -3.62 -13.10 -11.94
C PHE A 56 -2.53 -12.08 -12.23
N ILE A 57 -2.72 -11.28 -13.28
CA ILE A 57 -1.79 -10.24 -13.71
C ILE A 57 -2.37 -8.86 -13.38
N GLY A 58 -1.51 -7.90 -13.11
CA GLY A 58 -1.95 -6.54 -12.88
C GLY A 58 -0.80 -5.55 -12.78
N THR A 59 -1.18 -4.30 -12.60
CA THR A 59 -0.25 -3.19 -12.40
C THR A 59 -0.68 -2.43 -11.15
N THR A 60 0.27 -1.88 -10.42
CA THR A 60 -0.01 -1.06 -9.24
C THR A 60 1.12 -0.06 -9.01
N ALA A 61 0.89 0.91 -8.13
CA ALA A 61 1.92 1.87 -7.78
C ALA A 61 3.03 1.18 -6.97
N ASP A 62 4.28 1.43 -7.33
CA ASP A 62 5.44 0.88 -6.65
C ASP A 62 5.70 1.69 -5.36
N ALA A 63 5.33 1.10 -4.23
CA ALA A 63 5.50 1.69 -2.92
C ALA A 63 6.96 2.06 -2.62
N SER A 64 7.92 1.27 -3.12
CA SER A 64 9.35 1.48 -2.88
C SER A 64 9.81 2.74 -3.59
N VAL A 65 9.38 2.93 -4.83
CA VAL A 65 9.67 4.14 -5.63
C VAL A 65 9.00 5.37 -5.02
N LEU A 66 7.72 5.28 -4.66
CA LEU A 66 6.99 6.40 -4.05
C LEU A 66 7.67 6.88 -2.77
N VAL A 67 8.04 5.96 -1.88
CA VAL A 67 8.73 6.28 -0.63
C VAL A 67 10.13 6.81 -0.89
N ARG A 68 10.87 6.26 -1.86
CA ARG A 68 12.20 6.77 -2.23
C ARG A 68 12.13 8.20 -2.72
N LYS A 69 11.20 8.52 -3.62
CA LYS A 69 10.97 9.89 -4.12
C LYS A 69 10.55 10.85 -3.01
N LEU A 70 9.64 10.42 -2.11
CA LEU A 70 9.27 11.21 -0.93
C LEU A 70 10.47 11.48 -0.01
N ARG A 71 11.35 10.49 0.20
CA ARG A 71 12.55 10.64 1.02
C ARG A 71 13.57 11.60 0.42
N ALA A 72 13.63 11.71 -0.91
CA ALA A 72 14.55 12.60 -1.61
C ALA A 72 14.17 14.10 -1.55
N VAL A 73 12.90 14.46 -1.33
CA VAL A 73 12.44 15.86 -1.28
C VAL A 73 12.27 16.36 0.15
N GLU A 74 12.59 17.61 0.50
CA GLU A 74 12.44 18.08 1.90
C GLU A 74 10.97 18.10 2.39
N GLY A 75 10.04 18.36 1.47
CA GLY A 75 8.60 18.42 1.76
C GLY A 75 7.87 17.08 1.64
N LEU A 76 6.57 17.18 1.41
CA LEU A 76 5.65 16.05 1.22
C LEU A 76 5.14 15.92 -0.21
N VAL A 77 5.72 16.69 -1.13
CA VAL A 77 5.28 16.81 -2.50
C VAL A 77 6.46 16.58 -3.42
N PHE A 78 6.28 15.70 -4.40
CA PHE A 78 7.16 15.57 -5.56
C PHE A 78 6.34 15.51 -6.83
N TYR A 79 6.87 16.06 -7.91
CA TYR A 79 6.14 16.25 -9.16
C TYR A 79 7.10 16.43 -10.34
N ASN A 80 6.57 16.29 -11.54
CA ASN A 80 7.16 16.78 -12.77
C ASN A 80 6.07 17.50 -13.59
N SER A 81 6.29 17.73 -14.89
CA SER A 81 5.30 18.34 -15.77
C SER A 81 4.02 17.50 -15.94
N LEU A 82 4.12 16.17 -15.80
CA LEU A 82 3.04 15.21 -16.09
C LEU A 82 2.30 14.77 -14.84
N TYR A 83 2.94 14.70 -13.68
CA TYR A 83 2.29 14.19 -12.48
C TYR A 83 2.69 14.96 -11.22
N LYS A 84 1.85 14.86 -10.19
CA LYS A 84 2.11 15.34 -8.85
C LYS A 84 1.63 14.34 -7.81
N VAL A 85 2.48 14.07 -6.82
CA VAL A 85 2.17 13.23 -5.66
C VAL A 85 2.27 14.08 -4.39
N VAL A 86 1.25 14.02 -3.55
CA VAL A 86 1.19 14.75 -2.27
C VAL A 86 0.87 13.79 -1.12
N PHE A 87 1.76 13.69 -0.15
CA PHE A 87 1.52 12.94 1.08
C PHE A 87 0.89 13.81 2.17
N GLU A 88 0.14 13.19 3.07
CA GLU A 88 -0.45 13.89 4.23
C GLU A 88 0.61 14.35 5.25
N GLU A 89 0.33 15.44 5.98
CA GLU A 89 1.23 16.03 6.99
C GLU A 89 1.68 15.03 8.07
N LYS A 90 0.85 14.03 8.38
CA LYS A 90 1.19 12.96 9.34
C LYS A 90 2.43 12.17 8.92
N PHE A 91 2.78 12.17 7.63
CA PHE A 91 3.97 11.51 7.08
C PHE A 91 5.19 12.45 6.95
N LYS A 92 5.18 13.65 7.54
CA LYS A 92 6.31 14.60 7.49
C LYS A 92 7.64 14.03 8.00
N LYS A 93 7.58 13.09 8.94
CA LYS A 93 8.77 12.37 9.44
C LYS A 93 9.28 11.31 8.47
N LYS A 94 8.59 11.09 7.34
CA LYS A 94 8.85 10.06 6.32
C LYS A 94 9.02 8.65 6.89
N ALA A 95 8.32 8.44 8.00
CA ALA A 95 8.25 7.24 8.78
C ALA A 95 6.83 6.68 8.68
N PHE A 96 6.73 5.38 8.47
CA PHE A 96 5.46 4.69 8.31
C PHE A 96 5.23 3.75 9.50
N PRO A 97 4.00 3.58 10.02
CA PRO A 97 3.73 2.84 11.24
C PRO A 97 3.97 1.32 11.08
N LYS A 98 4.76 0.74 11.99
CA LYS A 98 4.96 -0.73 12.09
C LYS A 98 3.71 -1.43 12.55
N GLY A 99 3.24 -2.38 11.76
CA GLY A 99 2.02 -3.18 12.03
C GLY A 99 0.77 -2.69 11.30
N GLU A 100 0.81 -1.52 10.66
CA GLU A 100 -0.31 -0.96 9.89
C GLU A 100 0.07 -0.78 8.41
N PRO A 101 0.16 -1.86 7.61
CA PRO A 101 0.60 -1.80 6.21
C PRO A 101 -0.46 -1.24 5.24
N TYR A 102 -1.58 -0.71 5.75
CA TYR A 102 -2.73 -0.23 4.99
C TYR A 102 -3.11 1.20 5.40
N GLY A 103 -3.83 1.91 4.53
CA GLY A 103 -4.37 3.23 4.85
C GLY A 103 -3.38 4.39 4.79
N ILE A 104 -2.17 4.14 4.27
CA ILE A 104 -1.18 5.18 3.98
C ILE A 104 -1.58 5.86 2.67
N GLU A 105 -2.29 6.98 2.79
CA GLU A 105 -2.84 7.75 1.67
C GLU A 105 -1.81 8.73 1.08
N TYR A 106 -1.87 8.90 -0.25
CA TYR A 106 -1.29 10.02 -0.99
C TYR A 106 -2.31 10.50 -2.03
N ARG A 107 -2.20 11.77 -2.44
CA ARG A 107 -2.97 12.35 -3.53
C ARG A 107 -2.16 12.33 -4.80
N PHE A 108 -2.74 11.79 -5.86
CA PHE A 108 -2.13 11.67 -7.18
C PHE A 108 -2.88 12.53 -8.19
N THR A 109 -2.12 13.32 -8.93
CA THR A 109 -2.58 14.07 -10.09
C THR A 109 -1.74 13.62 -11.29
N LEU A 110 -2.39 13.33 -12.41
CA LEU A 110 -1.79 13.07 -13.70
C LEU A 110 -2.42 14.04 -14.71
N ASP A 111 -1.57 14.77 -15.41
CA ASP A 111 -1.97 15.85 -16.30
C ASP A 111 -3.04 15.39 -17.30
N GLU A 112 -4.04 16.24 -17.49
CA GLU A 112 -5.24 16.06 -18.33
C GLU A 112 -6.12 14.82 -18.03
N SER A 113 -5.70 13.92 -17.14
CA SER A 113 -6.31 12.59 -16.97
C SER A 113 -6.93 12.37 -15.59
N VAL A 114 -6.22 12.78 -14.53
CA VAL A 114 -6.59 12.51 -13.13
C VAL A 114 -6.24 13.72 -12.28
N GLU A 115 -7.20 14.23 -11.50
CA GLU A 115 -6.98 15.36 -10.61
C GLU A 115 -7.27 14.97 -9.15
N ASP A 116 -6.29 15.19 -8.27
CA ASP A 116 -6.40 15.03 -6.80
C ASP A 116 -7.04 13.70 -6.35
N CYS A 117 -6.63 12.59 -6.97
CA CYS A 117 -7.17 11.28 -6.67
C CYS A 117 -6.52 10.70 -5.41
N PRO A 118 -7.30 10.26 -4.40
CA PRO A 118 -6.76 9.55 -3.25
C PRO A 118 -6.36 8.12 -3.62
N GLU A 119 -5.08 7.83 -3.45
CA GLU A 119 -4.48 6.51 -3.59
C GLU A 119 -3.80 6.08 -2.29
N PHE A 120 -3.57 4.78 -2.13
CA PHE A 120 -3.04 4.18 -0.92
C PHE A 120 -1.86 3.29 -1.25
N ILE A 121 -0.78 3.46 -0.49
CA ILE A 121 0.43 2.64 -0.60
C ILE A 121 0.07 1.16 -0.53
N VAL A 122 0.63 0.39 -1.46
CA VAL A 122 0.55 -1.07 -1.49
C VAL A 122 1.84 -1.60 -0.93
N HIS A 123 1.86 -1.90 0.38
CA HIS A 123 3.02 -2.56 0.97
C HIS A 123 3.16 -3.97 0.38
N TRP A 124 4.08 -4.12 -0.58
CA TRP A 124 4.18 -5.31 -1.43
C TRP A 124 4.37 -6.62 -0.65
N PRO A 125 5.26 -6.71 0.37
CA PRO A 125 5.39 -7.93 1.16
C PRO A 125 4.08 -8.35 1.86
N SER A 126 3.32 -7.38 2.38
CA SER A 126 2.01 -7.68 2.99
C SER A 126 0.99 -8.13 1.94
N PHE A 127 1.03 -7.56 0.74
CA PHE A 127 0.16 -7.97 -0.35
C PHE A 127 0.46 -9.40 -0.82
N VAL A 128 1.74 -9.75 -0.99
CA VAL A 128 2.17 -11.12 -1.32
C VAL A 128 1.78 -12.11 -0.22
N ALA A 129 1.97 -11.74 1.06
CA ALA A 129 1.57 -12.58 2.18
C ALA A 129 0.05 -12.83 2.21
N LEU A 130 -0.75 -11.80 1.90
CA LEU A 130 -2.21 -11.91 1.78
C LEU A 130 -2.59 -12.82 0.60
N ALA A 131 -2.01 -12.61 -0.58
CA ALA A 131 -2.26 -13.42 -1.77
C ALA A 131 -1.93 -14.91 -1.51
N LYS A 132 -0.84 -15.18 -0.80
CA LYS A 132 -0.42 -16.55 -0.42
C LYS A 132 -1.48 -17.28 0.42
N GLN A 133 -2.20 -16.58 1.30
CA GLN A 133 -3.29 -17.18 2.09
C GLN A 133 -4.44 -17.70 1.20
N TYR A 134 -4.56 -17.17 -0.01
CA TYR A 134 -5.55 -17.57 -1.00
C TYR A 134 -5.01 -18.55 -2.07
N GLY A 135 -3.83 -19.13 -1.83
CA GLY A 135 -3.21 -20.06 -2.78
C GLY A 135 -2.73 -19.38 -4.06
N LEU A 136 -2.36 -18.10 -3.99
CA LEU A 136 -1.68 -17.39 -5.07
C LEU A 136 -0.19 -17.30 -4.78
N GLU A 137 0.63 -17.76 -5.71
CA GLU A 137 2.08 -17.67 -5.67
C GLU A 137 2.54 -16.50 -6.53
N ASN A 138 3.40 -15.63 -6.00
CA ASN A 138 3.94 -14.53 -6.78
C ASN A 138 5.01 -15.06 -7.76
N ILE A 139 4.78 -14.86 -9.05
CA ILE A 139 5.67 -15.31 -10.12
C ILE A 139 6.56 -14.15 -10.60
N MET A 140 5.99 -12.95 -10.65
CA MET A 140 6.69 -11.75 -11.09
C MET A 140 6.21 -10.55 -10.30
N ALA A 141 7.14 -9.68 -9.97
CA ALA A 141 6.89 -8.29 -9.66
C ALA A 141 8.10 -7.53 -10.21
N ALA A 142 7.87 -6.52 -11.03
CA ALA A 142 8.92 -5.75 -11.67
C ALA A 142 8.45 -4.31 -11.85
N ASN A 143 9.32 -3.35 -11.54
CA ASN A 143 9.08 -1.96 -11.89
C ASN A 143 8.92 -1.85 -13.42
N PHE A 144 8.14 -0.88 -13.90
CA PHE A 144 7.93 -0.73 -15.34
C PHE A 144 9.21 -0.47 -16.14
N HIS A 145 10.25 0.14 -15.54
CA HIS A 145 11.56 0.25 -16.19
C HIS A 145 12.15 -1.13 -16.46
N ASP A 146 12.27 -1.96 -15.42
CA ASP A 146 12.79 -3.33 -15.54
C ASP A 146 11.91 -4.17 -16.48
N PHE A 147 10.59 -4.04 -16.36
CA PHE A 147 9.64 -4.75 -17.21
C PHE A 147 9.82 -4.38 -18.69
N TYR A 148 9.99 -3.10 -19.00
CA TYR A 148 10.23 -2.65 -20.37
C TYR A 148 11.56 -3.20 -20.90
N GLU A 149 12.65 -3.12 -20.13
CA GLU A 149 13.95 -3.67 -20.54
C GLU A 149 13.93 -5.18 -20.78
N MET A 150 13.16 -5.92 -19.97
CA MET A 150 13.04 -7.37 -20.10
C MET A 150 12.33 -7.81 -21.38
N PHE A 151 11.34 -7.04 -21.85
CA PHE A 151 10.46 -7.47 -22.94
C PHE A 151 10.66 -6.68 -24.24
N ALA A 152 10.98 -5.39 -24.18
CA ALA A 152 11.11 -4.51 -25.34
C ALA A 152 12.55 -4.47 -25.89
N GLN A 153 13.16 -5.64 -26.09
CA GLN A 153 14.50 -5.74 -26.67
C GLN A 153 14.50 -5.39 -28.16
N GLU A 154 15.64 -4.94 -28.69
CA GLU A 154 15.76 -4.62 -30.11
C GLU A 154 15.43 -5.86 -30.99
N GLY A 155 14.53 -5.68 -31.96
CA GLY A 155 14.04 -6.76 -32.83
C GLY A 155 13.00 -7.69 -32.18
N SER A 156 12.53 -7.40 -30.97
CA SER A 156 11.43 -8.13 -30.34
C SER A 156 10.06 -7.74 -30.92
N PRO A 157 9.12 -8.70 -31.07
CA PRO A 157 7.73 -8.40 -31.43
C PRO A 157 7.05 -7.42 -30.47
N GLU A 158 7.45 -7.42 -29.20
CA GLU A 158 6.95 -6.53 -28.16
C GLU A 158 7.34 -5.07 -28.43
N LEU A 159 8.61 -4.80 -28.76
CA LEU A 159 9.05 -3.45 -29.13
C LEU A 159 8.33 -2.96 -30.39
N ASP A 160 8.12 -3.84 -31.38
CA ASP A 160 7.33 -3.52 -32.56
C ASP A 160 5.90 -3.15 -32.16
N LEU A 161 5.28 -3.89 -31.23
CA LEU A 161 3.95 -3.54 -30.72
C LEU A 161 3.94 -2.18 -30.01
N PHE A 162 4.95 -1.86 -29.20
CA PHE A 162 5.08 -0.54 -28.57
C PHE A 162 5.10 0.59 -29.62
N LYS A 163 5.82 0.41 -30.73
CA LYS A 163 5.86 1.37 -31.85
C LYS A 163 4.49 1.48 -32.55
N HIS A 164 3.86 0.34 -32.85
CA HIS A 164 2.55 0.32 -33.51
C HIS A 164 1.46 0.99 -32.66
N MET A 165 1.52 0.82 -31.34
CA MET A 165 0.61 1.46 -30.39
C MET A 165 0.97 2.92 -30.10
N LYS A 166 2.05 3.45 -30.67
CA LYS A 166 2.58 4.81 -30.41
C LYS A 166 2.85 5.07 -28.93
N ALA A 167 3.25 4.02 -28.21
CA ALA A 167 3.64 4.11 -26.80
C ALA A 167 5.11 4.56 -26.63
N VAL A 168 5.88 4.49 -27.71
CA VAL A 168 7.22 5.04 -27.86
C VAL A 168 7.25 5.90 -29.13
N ASP A 169 8.23 6.78 -29.24
CA ASP A 169 8.42 7.56 -30.47
C ASP A 169 8.88 6.68 -31.66
N GLU A 170 9.06 7.28 -32.83
CA GLU A 170 9.49 6.57 -34.04
C GLU A 170 10.87 5.91 -33.89
N ASN A 171 11.71 6.43 -33.00
CA ASN A 171 13.03 5.88 -32.67
C ASN A 171 12.97 4.83 -31.55
N GLY A 172 11.78 4.55 -30.99
CA GLY A 172 11.60 3.64 -29.87
C GLY A 172 11.94 4.25 -28.50
N THR A 173 12.02 5.58 -28.38
CA THR A 173 12.39 6.27 -27.15
C THR A 173 11.19 6.87 -26.41
N ILE A 174 11.37 7.11 -25.12
CA ILE A 174 10.39 7.71 -24.21
C ILE A 174 11.03 8.95 -23.60
N SER A 175 10.28 10.06 -23.51
CA SER A 175 10.84 11.30 -22.93
C SER A 175 11.21 11.12 -21.46
N PRO A 176 12.21 11.85 -20.93
CA PRO A 176 12.62 11.72 -19.53
C PRO A 176 11.49 11.92 -18.52
N GLU A 177 10.55 12.83 -18.80
CA GLU A 177 9.42 13.12 -17.92
C GLU A 177 8.38 11.99 -17.92
N GLN A 178 8.09 11.41 -19.10
CA GLN A 178 7.25 10.23 -19.22
C GLN A 178 7.90 9.02 -18.56
N TRP A 179 9.22 8.85 -18.72
CA TRP A 179 9.96 7.77 -18.10
C TRP A 179 9.93 7.87 -16.57
N ASP A 180 10.06 9.09 -16.02
CA ASP A 180 9.91 9.32 -14.58
C ASP A 180 8.49 9.02 -14.06
N ALA A 181 7.45 9.31 -14.85
CA ALA A 181 6.07 8.99 -14.51
C ALA A 181 5.79 7.48 -14.56
N ILE A 182 6.30 6.79 -15.59
CA ILE A 182 6.23 5.33 -15.75
C ILE A 182 6.89 4.63 -14.55
N TYR A 183 7.97 5.21 -14.03
CA TYR A 183 8.72 4.67 -12.89
C TYR A 183 7.90 4.48 -11.62
N LEU A 184 6.81 5.23 -11.46
CA LEU A 184 5.93 5.15 -10.28
C LEU A 184 5.16 3.82 -10.20
N TYR A 185 5.15 3.02 -11.27
CA TYR A 185 4.33 1.84 -11.39
C TYR A 185 5.17 0.57 -11.57
N MET A 186 4.58 -0.55 -11.16
CA MET A 186 5.12 -1.89 -11.35
C MET A 186 4.07 -2.83 -11.93
N ALA A 187 4.54 -3.83 -12.68
CA ALA A 187 3.76 -4.96 -13.14
C ALA A 187 3.94 -6.13 -12.16
N PHE A 188 2.91 -6.95 -12.02
CA PHE A 188 3.00 -8.18 -11.25
C PHE A 188 2.21 -9.32 -11.88
N SER A 189 2.59 -10.55 -11.53
CA SER A 189 1.82 -11.74 -11.82
C SER A 189 1.83 -12.72 -10.64
N PHE A 190 0.67 -13.35 -10.40
CA PHE A 190 0.52 -14.47 -9.50
C PHE A 190 -0.05 -15.68 -10.23
N ARG A 191 0.36 -16.88 -9.83
CA ARG A 191 -0.22 -18.15 -10.30
C ARG A 191 -1.07 -18.75 -9.19
N LYS A 192 -2.26 -19.25 -9.53
CA LYS A 192 -3.07 -20.00 -8.57
C LYS A 192 -2.53 -21.41 -8.41
N VAL A 193 -2.14 -21.77 -7.19
CA VAL A 193 -1.62 -23.08 -6.84
C VAL A 193 -2.71 -24.14 -6.94
N GLY A 194 -2.34 -25.32 -7.44
CA GLY A 194 -3.19 -26.50 -7.54
C GLY A 194 -2.95 -27.28 -8.84
N ASN A 195 -3.55 -28.46 -8.94
CA ASN A 195 -3.31 -29.35 -10.08
C ASN A 195 -3.93 -28.73 -11.36
N PRO A 196 -3.14 -28.44 -12.41
CA PRO A 196 -3.65 -27.75 -13.58
C PRO A 196 -4.61 -28.66 -14.33
N SER A 197 -5.87 -28.24 -14.47
CA SER A 197 -6.77 -28.79 -15.48
C SER A 197 -6.87 -27.89 -16.71
N ALA A 198 -6.26 -26.69 -16.68
CA ALA A 198 -6.41 -25.64 -17.69
C ALA A 198 -5.28 -24.57 -17.71
N GLY A 199 -4.15 -24.77 -17.00
CA GLY A 199 -3.05 -23.81 -16.96
C GLY A 199 -2.02 -24.06 -18.07
N LEU A 200 -1.30 -23.02 -18.49
CA LEU A 200 -0.11 -23.17 -19.36
C LEU A 200 0.87 -24.15 -18.71
N ASP A 201 1.55 -24.96 -19.54
CA ASP A 201 2.58 -25.88 -19.07
C ASP A 201 3.69 -25.09 -18.34
N GLU A 202 4.15 -25.65 -17.22
CA GLU A 202 5.17 -25.07 -16.36
C GLU A 202 6.47 -24.78 -17.13
N SER A 203 6.76 -25.60 -18.15
CA SER A 203 7.88 -25.44 -19.07
C SER A 203 7.83 -24.15 -19.92
N THR A 204 6.65 -23.55 -20.08
CA THR A 204 6.45 -22.32 -20.87
C THR A 204 6.65 -21.07 -20.02
N ILE A 205 6.66 -21.20 -18.69
CA ILE A 205 6.90 -20.08 -17.76
C ILE A 205 8.40 -19.78 -17.77
N ARG A 206 8.81 -18.71 -18.46
CA ARG A 206 10.19 -18.23 -18.38
C ARG A 206 10.44 -17.74 -16.96
N PRO A 207 11.50 -18.20 -16.26
CA PRO A 207 11.89 -17.64 -14.98
C PRO A 207 12.21 -16.16 -15.18
N LEU A 208 11.38 -15.28 -14.62
CA LEU A 208 11.62 -13.86 -14.64
C LEU A 208 12.54 -13.52 -13.47
N HIS A 209 13.44 -12.56 -13.66
CA HIS A 209 14.37 -12.15 -12.62
C HIS A 209 13.59 -11.82 -11.33
N PRO A 210 14.04 -12.33 -10.16
CA PRO A 210 13.49 -11.89 -8.90
C PRO A 210 13.57 -10.37 -8.85
N HIS A 211 12.49 -9.72 -8.40
CA HIS A 211 12.53 -8.31 -8.02
C HIS A 211 13.82 -8.10 -7.19
N PRO A 212 14.67 -7.08 -7.47
CA PRO A 212 15.88 -6.85 -6.69
C PRO A 212 15.55 -6.98 -5.20
N GLN A 213 16.34 -7.79 -4.49
CA GLN A 213 16.09 -8.10 -3.09
C GLN A 213 15.86 -6.78 -2.36
N LEU A 214 14.66 -6.61 -1.81
CA LEU A 214 14.27 -5.41 -1.09
C LEU A 214 15.24 -5.25 0.08
N THR A 215 16.22 -4.34 -0.03
CA THR A 215 17.11 -3.98 1.08
C THR A 215 16.30 -3.16 2.10
N GLU A 216 16.70 -3.12 3.37
CA GLU A 216 15.98 -2.36 4.40
C GLU A 216 15.74 -0.90 3.99
N ASP A 217 16.65 -0.30 3.22
CA ASP A 217 16.52 1.06 2.68
C ASP A 217 15.42 1.21 1.60
N ASN A 218 15.09 0.11 0.90
CA ASN A 218 14.11 0.01 -0.18
C ASN A 218 12.77 -0.58 0.26
N ILE A 219 12.69 -1.16 1.47
CA ILE A 219 11.43 -1.54 2.09
C ILE A 219 10.81 -0.27 2.69
N VAL A 220 9.48 -0.18 2.68
CA VAL A 220 8.76 0.75 3.55
C VAL A 220 9.17 0.41 4.98
N VAL A 221 10.23 1.06 5.51
CA VAL A 221 10.69 0.84 6.88
C VAL A 221 9.57 1.30 7.78
N MET A 222 8.81 0.32 8.25
CA MET A 222 7.78 0.59 9.20
C MET A 222 8.47 0.79 10.55
N GLN A 223 8.49 2.02 11.03
CA GLN A 223 9.08 2.37 12.32
C GLN A 223 8.08 2.08 13.43
N ALA A 224 8.58 1.60 14.57
CA ALA A 224 7.76 1.48 15.77
C ALA A 224 7.26 2.89 16.19
N PRO A 225 6.05 3.00 16.74
CA PRO A 225 5.62 4.28 17.32
C PRO A 225 6.66 4.74 18.35
N PRO A 226 6.94 6.05 18.44
CA PRO A 226 7.85 6.55 19.45
C PRO A 226 7.37 6.09 20.83
N VAL A 227 8.22 5.34 21.54
CA VAL A 227 7.97 5.00 22.93
C VAL A 227 7.76 6.31 23.67
N PRO A 228 6.65 6.51 24.41
CA PRO A 228 6.47 7.70 25.21
C PRO A 228 7.70 7.86 26.09
N ALA A 229 8.33 9.04 26.04
CA ALA A 229 9.44 9.34 26.92
C ALA A 229 9.02 9.00 28.38
N PRO A 230 9.89 8.36 29.18
CA PRO A 230 9.57 8.14 30.58
C PRO A 230 9.24 9.50 31.19
N SER A 231 8.02 9.64 31.71
CA SER A 231 7.60 10.84 32.41
C SER A 231 8.64 11.13 33.48
N SER A 232 9.33 12.25 33.34
CA SER A 232 10.24 12.76 34.35
C SER A 232 9.50 12.79 35.69
N PRO A 233 10.10 12.28 36.77
CA PRO A 233 9.46 12.33 38.07
C PRO A 233 9.16 13.79 38.40
N SER A 234 7.89 14.08 38.71
CA SER A 234 7.48 15.41 39.15
C SER A 234 8.33 15.86 40.34
N PRO A 235 8.71 17.14 40.44
CA PRO A 235 9.45 17.63 41.59
C PRO A 235 8.65 17.35 42.87
N VAL A 236 9.25 16.62 43.79
CA VAL A 236 8.72 16.46 45.14
C VAL A 236 8.77 17.84 45.80
N VAL A 237 7.60 18.44 46.00
CA VAL A 237 7.46 19.69 46.76
C VAL A 237 7.74 19.37 48.23
N PRO A 238 8.72 20.01 48.90
CA PRO A 238 8.92 19.82 50.33
C PRO A 238 7.73 20.39 51.10
N GLY A 239 7.11 19.57 51.95
CA GLY A 239 6.05 20.00 52.86
C GLY A 239 6.56 21.00 53.91
N PRO A 240 5.68 21.85 54.47
CA PRO A 240 6.08 22.91 55.39
C PRO A 240 6.59 22.36 56.73
N THR A 241 7.71 22.94 57.17
CA THR A 241 8.40 22.70 58.42
C THR A 241 7.48 22.98 59.61
N SER A 242 7.28 21.98 60.48
CA SER A 242 6.58 22.12 61.76
C SER A 242 7.37 23.05 62.68
N GLN A 243 6.76 24.18 63.05
CA GLN A 243 7.24 25.02 64.13
C GLN A 243 6.65 24.54 65.46
N ASP A 244 7.54 24.36 66.42
CA ASP A 244 7.30 24.15 67.86
C ASP A 244 6.27 25.12 68.43
N THR A 245 5.31 24.60 69.20
CA THR A 245 4.60 25.35 70.24
C THR A 245 4.54 24.54 71.54
N PRO A 246 4.72 25.16 72.71
CA PRO A 246 5.08 24.45 73.93
C PRO A 246 3.86 23.92 74.71
N ARG A 247 4.13 22.81 75.38
CA ARG A 247 3.32 22.06 76.35
C ARG A 247 2.76 22.95 77.48
N ARG A 248 1.45 22.85 77.75
CA ARG A 248 0.91 23.08 79.10
C ARG A 248 -0.26 22.16 79.43
N SER A 249 -0.22 21.70 80.67
CA SER A 249 -1.03 20.70 81.36
C SER A 249 -2.44 21.17 81.70
N ASN A 250 -3.37 20.22 81.85
CA ASN A 250 -4.29 20.01 83.01
C ASN A 250 -5.39 19.02 82.55
N SER A 251 -5.46 17.80 83.08
CA SER A 251 -6.22 17.43 84.29
C SER A 251 -7.71 17.80 84.22
N ALA A 252 -8.57 16.85 83.86
CA ALA A 252 -9.86 16.61 84.52
C ALA A 252 -10.46 15.26 84.05
N SER A 253 -10.83 14.44 85.03
CA SER A 253 -11.54 13.18 84.88
C SER A 253 -13.00 13.38 85.33
N ILE A 254 -13.93 12.62 84.72
CA ILE A 254 -15.12 11.99 85.35
C ILE A 254 -16.49 12.73 85.40
N ARG A 255 -17.47 12.06 84.75
CA ARG A 255 -18.92 11.77 85.05
C ARG A 255 -20.05 12.82 84.88
N ASN A 256 -21.13 12.38 84.21
CA ASN A 256 -22.48 11.97 84.71
C ASN A 256 -23.34 11.56 83.48
N ILE A 257 -23.96 10.38 83.32
CA ILE A 257 -25.09 9.68 83.99
C ILE A 257 -26.42 10.48 84.00
N ILE A 258 -27.39 9.96 83.22
CA ILE A 258 -28.84 9.79 83.43
C ILE A 258 -29.59 10.88 84.20
N ASP A 259 -30.56 11.49 83.51
CA ASP A 259 -32.01 11.39 83.83
C ASP A 259 -32.74 10.94 82.56
#